data_AF-A0A7S0ZE62-F1
#
_entry.id   AF-A0A7S0ZE62-F1
#
_cell.length_a   1.000
_cell.length_b   1.000
_cell.length_c   1.000
_cell.angle_alpha   90.00
_cell.angle_beta   90.00
_cell.angle_gamma   90.00
#
_symmetry.space_group_name_H-M   'P 1'
#
loop_
_entity.id
_entity.type
_entity.pdbx_description
1 polymer ?
#
loop_
_entity_poly.entity_id
_entity_poly.type
_entity_poly.pdbx_seq_one_letter_code
_entity_poly.pdbx_strand_id
1 'polypeptide(L)'
;MCAARVQSWIKSARLSLAQALVSGISGSSIPAATTAAIATSTVSSSSSANLQRSVSELTGYSEHMLPEKNSIKNGLKPREIPEVKTGSALSTKSHPVFGELVVDLGYKQVYVTSVSSLKGIGVWNLNRAYRQNRAAAIAKDKIASGWRSKVLPGIISCFEFVPRDEAIDKELFTEDESQSKSANQSDTKILDGQHRRGALIFMSERKIWEEENASVLLEVFKLCSETGAKQLFTEINKMEPVRLIDLPDMGSIDVKEALNYAAEKLESDYPEMFKTSSRCRIPHLNVDVFRDELFQSDILTRFHLRTGDDVLQYLKNVNKKMEARSLEQWKEVYKGSASELEKAITKAKKFGFFLGIDR
;
A
#
# COMPACT_ATOMS: atom_id res chain seq x y z
N MET A 1 1.39 -11.39 23.27
CA MET A 1 1.36 -10.03 23.87
C MET A 1 1.84 -8.91 22.92
N CYS A 2 2.63 -9.17 21.87
CA CYS A 2 3.15 -8.14 20.95
C CYS A 2 2.08 -7.51 20.02
N ALA A 3 1.17 -8.32 19.47
CA ALA A 3 0.15 -7.86 18.51
C ALA A 3 -0.90 -6.89 19.11
N ALA A 4 -1.25 -7.04 20.39
CA ALA A 4 -2.21 -6.15 21.07
C ALA A 4 -1.63 -4.75 21.35
N ARG A 5 -0.31 -4.67 21.60
CA ARG A 5 0.40 -3.40 21.83
C ARG A 5 0.49 -2.56 20.55
N VAL A 6 0.74 -3.22 19.43
CA VAL A 6 0.80 -2.61 18.10
C VAL A 6 -0.58 -2.11 17.62
N GLN A 7 -1.64 -2.88 17.82
CA GLN A 7 -3.00 -2.46 17.40
C GLN A 7 -3.57 -1.30 18.21
N SER A 8 -3.24 -1.22 19.51
CA SER A 8 -3.60 -0.07 20.36
C SER A 8 -2.89 1.20 19.91
N TRP A 9 -1.68 1.07 19.35
CA TRP A 9 -0.82 2.18 18.94
C TRP A 9 -1.28 2.84 17.63
N ILE A 10 -1.67 2.02 16.64
CA ILE A 10 -2.18 2.49 15.33
C ILE A 10 -3.52 3.25 15.46
N LYS A 11 -4.38 2.87 16.41
CA LYS A 11 -5.66 3.56 16.63
C LYS A 11 -5.47 4.95 17.25
N SER A 12 -4.56 5.11 18.20
CA SER A 12 -4.19 6.44 18.75
C SER A 12 -3.46 7.31 17.74
N ALA A 13 -2.61 6.72 16.90
CA ALA A 13 -1.86 7.40 15.84
C ALA A 13 -2.75 8.14 14.82
N ARG A 14 -3.85 7.50 14.37
CA ARG A 14 -4.78 8.09 13.40
C ARG A 14 -5.55 9.29 13.97
N LEU A 15 -5.87 9.25 15.26
CA LEU A 15 -6.56 10.36 15.94
C LEU A 15 -5.65 11.58 16.11
N SER A 16 -4.38 11.33 16.44
CA SER A 16 -3.37 12.38 16.64
C SER A 16 -2.95 13.06 15.32
N LEU A 17 -2.84 12.30 14.22
CA LEU A 17 -2.55 12.86 12.88
C LEU A 17 -3.68 13.76 12.38
N ALA A 18 -4.94 13.36 12.61
CA ALA A 18 -6.10 14.19 12.26
C ALA A 18 -6.13 15.50 13.07
N GLN A 19 -5.69 15.49 14.33
CA GLN A 19 -5.58 16.69 15.16
C GLN A 19 -4.40 17.59 14.74
N ALA A 20 -3.24 17.02 14.42
CA ALA A 20 -2.05 17.78 14.00
C ALA A 20 -2.26 18.50 12.65
N LEU A 21 -2.94 17.85 11.70
CA LEU A 21 -3.29 18.44 10.40
C LEU A 21 -4.24 19.65 10.53
N VAL A 22 -5.06 19.69 11.59
CA VAL A 22 -5.94 20.83 11.88
C VAL A 22 -5.17 21.99 12.52
N SER A 23 -4.14 21.71 13.33
CA SER A 23 -3.37 22.75 14.03
C SER A 23 -2.29 23.43 13.17
N GLY A 24 -1.73 22.75 12.18
CA GLY A 24 -0.60 23.23 11.36
C GLY A 24 -0.92 24.29 10.30
N ILE A 25 -2.19 24.61 10.04
CA ILE A 25 -2.62 25.47 8.91
C ILE A 25 -2.81 26.95 9.32
N SER A 26 -2.58 27.29 10.59
CA SER A 26 -2.68 28.67 11.10
C SER A 26 -1.55 29.62 10.63
N GLY A 27 -0.63 29.16 9.76
CA GLY A 27 0.54 29.92 9.31
C GLY A 27 0.44 30.64 7.95
N SER A 28 -0.62 30.46 7.16
CA SER A 28 -0.78 31.17 5.89
C SER A 28 -1.87 32.24 5.96
N SER A 29 -1.50 33.48 5.63
CA SER A 29 -2.28 34.72 5.62
C SER A 29 -3.81 34.58 5.48
N ILE A 30 -4.53 34.72 6.60
CA ILE A 30 -5.97 34.99 6.65
C ILE A 30 -6.17 36.42 7.19
N PRO A 31 -7.08 37.24 6.64
CA PRO A 31 -7.29 38.62 7.08
C PRO A 31 -7.66 38.72 8.57
N ALA A 32 -7.11 39.73 9.25
CA ALA A 32 -7.15 39.95 10.70
C ALA A 32 -8.55 39.99 11.35
N ALA A 33 -9.63 40.04 10.57
CA ALA A 33 -11.01 40.03 11.07
C ALA A 33 -11.48 38.65 11.58
N THR A 34 -10.82 37.55 11.19
CA THR A 34 -11.22 36.19 11.61
C THR A 34 -10.56 35.76 12.92
N THR A 35 -9.42 36.35 13.30
CA THR A 35 -8.63 35.94 14.48
C THR A 35 -9.29 36.33 15.80
N ALA A 36 -10.14 37.36 15.82
CA ALA A 36 -10.80 37.84 17.03
C ALA A 36 -11.95 36.92 17.52
N ALA A 37 -12.52 36.06 16.67
CA ALA A 37 -13.65 35.22 17.05
C ALA A 37 -13.24 33.90 17.76
N ILE A 38 -11.97 33.50 17.69
CA ILE A 38 -11.49 32.22 18.23
C ILE A 38 -10.97 32.37 19.68
N ALA A 39 -10.56 33.57 20.09
CA ALA A 39 -9.92 33.78 21.40
C ALA A 39 -10.88 33.76 22.60
N THR A 40 -12.20 33.74 22.38
CA THR A 40 -13.19 33.73 23.46
C THR A 40 -14.32 32.76 23.15
N SER A 41 -14.10 31.47 23.38
CA SER A 41 -15.21 30.56 23.66
C SER A 41 -14.78 29.44 24.62
N THR A 42 -15.30 29.57 25.83
CA THR A 42 -15.41 28.50 26.82
C THR A 42 -16.10 27.29 26.23
N VAL A 43 -15.63 26.10 26.63
CA VAL A 43 -16.01 24.77 26.12
C VAL A 43 -17.53 24.61 26.04
N SER A 44 -18.06 24.49 24.83
CA SER A 44 -19.42 24.04 24.56
C SER A 44 -19.46 23.09 23.35
N SER A 45 -20.53 22.31 23.25
CA SER A 45 -20.76 21.21 22.30
C SER A 45 -20.64 21.57 20.81
N SER A 46 -20.55 22.86 20.47
CA SER A 46 -20.39 23.38 19.11
C SER A 46 -18.98 23.20 18.52
N SER A 47 -17.95 22.99 19.34
CA SER A 47 -16.56 22.83 18.87
C SER A 47 -16.29 21.51 18.14
N SER A 48 -17.09 20.47 18.43
CA SER A 48 -16.89 19.13 17.86
C SER A 48 -17.29 19.06 16.38
N ALA A 49 -18.39 19.75 16.00
CA ALA A 49 -18.87 19.79 14.64
C ALA A 49 -17.90 20.57 13.72
N ASN A 50 -17.33 21.67 14.21
CA ASN A 50 -16.35 22.46 13.46
C ASN A 50 -15.03 21.71 13.27
N LEU A 51 -14.59 20.91 14.25
CA LEU A 51 -13.40 20.08 14.14
C LEU A 51 -13.62 18.92 13.16
N GLN A 52 -14.75 18.21 13.24
CA GLN A 52 -15.09 17.12 12.31
C GLN A 52 -15.25 17.63 10.87
N ARG A 53 -15.85 18.80 10.69
CA ARG A 53 -15.95 19.46 9.39
C ARG A 53 -14.57 19.85 8.86
N SER A 54 -13.71 20.43 9.68
CA SER A 54 -12.33 20.79 9.29
C SER A 54 -11.50 19.55 8.92
N VAL A 55 -11.59 18.47 9.72
CA VAL A 55 -10.92 17.19 9.43
C VAL A 55 -11.49 16.56 8.16
N SER A 56 -12.81 16.58 7.97
CA SER A 56 -13.49 16.10 6.76
C SER A 56 -13.05 16.90 5.52
N GLU A 57 -12.95 18.22 5.62
CA GLU A 57 -12.49 19.11 4.56
C GLU A 57 -11.00 18.91 4.22
N LEU A 58 -10.17 18.62 5.22
CA LEU A 58 -8.72 18.41 5.09
C LEU A 58 -8.35 17.01 4.60
N THR A 59 -9.03 15.98 5.09
CA THR A 59 -8.70 14.58 4.81
C THR A 59 -9.56 13.99 3.68
N GLY A 60 -10.71 14.59 3.37
CA GLY A 60 -11.67 14.10 2.40
C GLY A 60 -12.50 12.90 2.87
N TYR A 61 -12.39 12.50 4.14
CA TYR A 61 -13.30 11.51 4.73
C TYR A 61 -14.64 12.17 5.07
N SER A 62 -15.75 11.55 4.69
CA SER A 62 -17.08 12.00 5.11
C SER A 62 -17.20 12.00 6.63
N GLU A 63 -17.95 12.94 7.20
CA GLU A 63 -18.09 13.09 8.66
C GLU A 63 -18.48 11.78 9.38
N HIS A 64 -19.27 10.92 8.73
CA HIS A 64 -19.71 9.62 9.25
C HIS A 64 -18.62 8.52 9.27
N MET A 65 -17.48 8.74 8.61
CA MET A 65 -16.31 7.85 8.63
C MET A 65 -15.31 8.22 9.73
N LEU A 66 -15.56 9.33 10.44
CA LEU A 66 -14.75 9.77 11.58
C LEU A 66 -15.28 9.11 12.87
N PRO A 67 -14.42 8.55 13.73
CA PRO A 67 -14.86 7.85 14.93
C PRO A 67 -15.59 8.79 15.90
N GLU A 68 -16.80 8.43 16.32
CA GLU A 68 -17.52 9.12 17.39
C GLU A 68 -16.83 8.91 18.75
N LYS A 69 -16.67 9.98 19.54
CA LYS A 69 -15.96 9.96 20.82
C LYS A 69 -16.56 9.02 21.89
N ASN A 70 -17.77 8.47 21.71
CA ASN A 70 -18.50 7.83 22.80
C ASN A 70 -18.38 6.29 22.91
N SER A 71 -17.51 5.63 22.14
CA SER A 71 -17.37 4.15 22.19
C SER A 71 -16.14 3.61 22.94
N ILE A 72 -15.64 4.31 23.96
CA ILE A 72 -14.62 3.76 24.88
C ILE A 72 -15.21 3.64 26.29
N LYS A 73 -16.06 2.63 26.49
CA LYS A 73 -16.34 2.06 27.81
C LYS A 73 -15.88 0.62 27.78
N ASN A 74 -14.60 0.35 28.05
CA ASN A 74 -14.10 -0.93 28.54
C ASN A 74 -12.64 -0.82 29.01
N GLY A 75 -12.47 -0.66 30.33
CA GLY A 75 -11.61 -1.52 31.17
C GLY A 75 -10.09 -1.55 31.00
N LEU A 76 -9.46 -0.85 30.06
CA LEU A 76 -7.99 -0.78 29.98
C LEU A 76 -7.51 0.61 30.41
N LYS A 77 -6.72 0.67 31.49
CA LYS A 77 -6.07 1.91 31.93
C LYS A 77 -5.25 2.47 30.74
N PRO A 78 -5.52 3.71 30.28
CA PRO A 78 -4.71 4.34 29.25
C PRO A 78 -3.25 4.40 29.73
N ARG A 79 -2.33 3.84 28.95
CA ARG A 79 -0.89 4.12 29.14
C ARG A 79 -0.68 5.58 28.76
N GLU A 80 -0.06 6.36 29.65
CA GLU A 80 0.26 7.78 29.40
C GLU A 80 0.96 7.91 28.05
N ILE A 81 0.28 8.57 27.11
CA ILE A 81 0.87 8.98 25.84
C ILE A 81 1.75 10.18 26.22
N PRO A 82 3.05 10.18 25.88
CA PRO A 82 3.88 11.37 26.09
C PRO A 82 3.19 12.55 25.39
N GLU A 83 3.02 13.66 26.12
CA GLU A 83 2.37 14.85 25.61
C GLU A 83 2.91 15.19 24.21
N VAL A 84 2.01 15.23 23.23
CA VAL A 84 2.31 15.83 21.93
C VAL A 84 2.66 17.28 22.23
N LYS A 85 3.94 17.65 22.08
CA LYS A 85 4.39 19.04 22.23
C LYS A 85 3.77 19.88 21.11
N THR A 86 2.51 20.30 21.29
CA THR A 86 1.76 21.17 20.36
C THR A 86 2.16 22.65 20.47
N GLY A 87 3.39 22.94 20.90
CA GLY A 87 3.83 24.29 21.19
C GLY A 87 5.34 24.42 21.13
N SER A 88 5.91 24.25 19.96
CA SER A 88 7.23 24.77 19.65
C SER A 88 7.25 25.13 18.18
N ALA A 89 7.73 26.33 17.85
CA ALA A 89 7.86 26.84 16.49
C ALA A 89 8.28 25.72 15.54
N LEU A 90 7.55 25.55 14.41
CA LEU A 90 7.92 24.65 13.31
C LEU A 90 9.40 24.85 13.00
N SER A 91 10.27 24.01 13.57
CA SER A 91 11.64 23.97 13.11
C SER A 91 11.51 23.42 11.70
N THR A 92 11.81 24.26 10.71
CA THR A 92 11.82 23.96 9.28
C THR A 92 12.93 22.95 8.95
N LYS A 93 12.87 21.78 9.59
CA LYS A 93 13.75 20.65 9.29
C LYS A 93 13.28 20.08 7.96
N SER A 94 13.83 20.61 6.89
CA SER A 94 13.74 20.00 5.58
C SER A 94 14.68 18.79 5.55
N HIS A 95 14.13 17.64 5.17
CA HIS A 95 14.90 16.44 4.90
C HIS A 95 15.33 16.44 3.43
N PRO A 96 16.60 16.15 3.10
CA PRO A 96 17.14 16.26 1.74
C PRO A 96 16.38 15.41 0.71
N VAL A 97 15.88 14.24 1.14
CA VAL A 97 15.06 13.33 0.31
C VAL A 97 13.56 13.56 0.46
N PHE A 98 13.03 13.54 1.68
CA PHE A 98 11.60 13.55 1.94
C PHE A 98 10.93 14.93 1.89
N GLY A 99 11.68 16.02 1.83
CA GLY A 99 11.13 17.37 1.76
C GLY A 99 10.82 17.96 3.13
N GLU A 100 9.74 18.73 3.24
CA GLU A 100 9.41 19.47 4.47
C GLU A 100 8.77 18.55 5.51
N LEU A 101 9.28 18.57 6.74
CA LEU A 101 8.69 17.86 7.86
C LEU A 101 7.38 18.53 8.28
N VAL A 102 6.27 17.80 8.16
CA VAL A 102 4.93 18.25 8.58
C VAL A 102 4.73 17.97 10.06
N VAL A 103 5.02 16.75 10.51
CA VAL A 103 4.87 16.35 11.91
C VAL A 103 5.80 15.21 12.29
N ASP A 104 6.37 15.28 13.49
CA ASP A 104 7.11 14.19 14.12
C ASP A 104 6.23 13.57 15.22
N LEU A 105 5.90 12.29 15.06
CA LEU A 105 5.06 11.55 16.01
C LEU A 105 5.90 10.71 16.99
N GLY A 106 7.23 10.85 16.96
CA GLY A 106 8.19 10.08 17.76
C GLY A 106 8.46 8.68 17.22
N TYR A 107 7.47 8.03 16.62
CA TYR A 107 7.62 6.69 16.01
C TYR A 107 7.57 6.68 14.49
N LYS A 108 7.17 7.80 13.89
CA LYS A 108 7.26 8.06 12.47
C LYS A 108 7.24 9.56 12.25
N GLN A 109 7.76 9.98 11.12
CA GLN A 109 7.76 11.36 10.68
C GLN A 109 6.92 11.48 9.43
N VAL A 110 6.10 12.53 9.33
CA VAL A 110 5.30 12.80 8.15
C VAL A 110 5.95 13.96 7.41
N TYR A 111 6.23 13.76 6.14
CA TYR A 111 6.81 14.76 5.26
C TYR A 111 5.86 15.10 4.13
N VAL A 112 6.05 16.27 3.55
CA VAL A 112 5.46 16.64 2.26
C VAL A 112 6.58 16.80 1.22
N THR A 113 6.38 16.16 0.07
CA THR A 113 7.36 16.12 -1.01
C THR A 113 6.72 16.41 -2.37
N SER A 114 7.56 16.69 -3.36
CA SER A 114 7.16 16.83 -4.77
C SER A 114 7.22 15.49 -5.51
N VAL A 115 6.57 15.40 -6.66
CA VAL A 115 6.67 14.20 -7.51
C VAL A 115 8.10 14.05 -8.04
N SER A 116 8.79 15.17 -8.30
CA SER A 116 10.20 15.22 -8.70
C SER A 116 11.10 14.47 -7.70
N SER A 117 11.04 14.84 -6.42
CA SER A 117 11.80 14.19 -5.36
C SER A 117 11.40 12.72 -5.18
N LEU A 118 10.11 12.41 -5.25
CA LEU A 118 9.60 11.04 -5.13
C LEU A 118 10.11 10.11 -6.24
N LYS A 119 10.40 10.62 -7.44
CA LYS A 119 11.02 9.82 -8.53
C LYS A 119 12.40 9.29 -8.11
N GLY A 120 13.17 10.05 -7.34
CA GLY A 120 14.51 9.68 -6.87
C GLY A 120 14.53 8.62 -5.77
N ILE A 121 13.42 8.39 -5.08
CA ILE A 121 13.37 7.42 -3.97
C ILE A 121 13.26 5.99 -4.53
N GLY A 122 14.19 5.13 -4.13
CA GLY A 122 14.18 3.71 -4.49
C GLY A 122 13.01 2.96 -3.86
N VAL A 123 12.54 1.90 -4.51
CA VAL A 123 11.56 0.97 -3.92
C VAL A 123 12.33 -0.13 -3.19
N TRP A 124 11.85 -0.53 -2.01
CA TRP A 124 12.44 -1.64 -1.28
C TRP A 124 12.34 -2.94 -2.09
N ASN A 125 13.42 -3.70 -2.19
CA ASN A 125 13.55 -4.87 -3.08
C ASN A 125 12.67 -6.06 -2.65
N LEU A 126 12.21 -6.10 -1.41
CA LEU A 126 11.28 -7.12 -0.91
C LEU A 126 9.81 -6.68 -0.95
N ASN A 127 9.52 -5.56 -1.63
CA ASN A 127 8.15 -5.11 -1.88
C ASN A 127 7.46 -6.00 -2.94
N ARG A 128 6.14 -5.88 -3.05
CA ARG A 128 5.35 -6.54 -4.11
C ARG A 128 5.84 -6.14 -5.50
N ALA A 129 5.55 -6.95 -6.51
CA ALA A 129 5.92 -6.62 -7.90
C ALA A 129 5.25 -5.29 -8.36
N TYR A 130 6.01 -4.43 -9.04
CA TYR A 130 5.48 -3.21 -9.62
C TYR A 130 4.84 -3.49 -10.98
N ARG A 131 3.56 -3.14 -11.13
CA ARG A 131 2.82 -3.29 -12.38
C ARG A 131 2.43 -1.93 -12.95
N GLN A 132 2.94 -1.64 -14.14
CA GLN A 132 2.62 -0.40 -14.87
C GLN A 132 1.11 -0.26 -15.12
N ASN A 133 0.43 -1.35 -15.51
CA ASN A 133 -1.02 -1.35 -15.74
C ASN A 133 -1.81 -0.96 -14.48
N ARG A 134 -1.37 -1.40 -13.29
CA ARG A 134 -2.02 -1.05 -12.02
C ARG A 134 -1.79 0.42 -11.68
N ALA A 135 -0.57 0.93 -11.86
CA ALA A 135 -0.27 2.34 -11.69
C ALA A 135 -1.09 3.22 -12.65
N ALA A 136 -1.18 2.84 -13.93
CA ALA A 136 -1.98 3.53 -14.93
C ALA A 136 -3.49 3.48 -14.63
N ALA A 137 -4.00 2.35 -14.11
CA ALA A 137 -5.39 2.24 -13.68
C ALA A 137 -5.69 3.18 -12.50
N ILE A 138 -4.82 3.21 -11.48
CA ILE A 138 -4.93 4.16 -10.36
C ILE A 138 -4.93 5.59 -10.88
N ALA A 139 -4.03 5.94 -11.80
CA ALA A 139 -3.98 7.27 -12.40
C ALA A 139 -5.28 7.60 -13.15
N LYS A 140 -5.78 6.70 -14.01
CA LYS A 140 -7.03 6.89 -14.76
C LYS A 140 -8.21 7.08 -13.83
N ASP A 141 -8.36 6.23 -12.81
CA ASP A 141 -9.44 6.34 -11.84
C ASP A 141 -9.37 7.67 -11.08
N LYS A 142 -8.16 8.14 -10.75
CA LYS A 142 -7.96 9.44 -10.10
C LYS A 142 -8.35 10.60 -11.00
N ILE A 143 -7.87 10.62 -12.24
CA ILE A 143 -8.23 11.62 -13.24
C ILE A 143 -9.75 11.65 -13.44
N ALA A 144 -10.37 10.48 -13.60
CA ALA A 144 -11.80 10.35 -13.87
C ALA A 144 -12.67 10.76 -12.68
N SER A 145 -12.20 10.52 -11.45
CA SER A 145 -12.95 10.83 -10.24
C SER A 145 -13.18 12.34 -10.02
N GLY A 146 -12.50 13.21 -10.77
CA GLY A 146 -12.54 14.67 -10.55
C GLY A 146 -12.06 15.09 -9.16
N TRP A 147 -11.51 14.16 -8.39
CA TRP A 147 -11.03 14.37 -7.04
C TRP A 147 -9.89 15.37 -7.09
N ARG A 148 -9.97 16.41 -6.23
CA ARG A 148 -9.07 17.57 -6.14
C ARG A 148 -7.72 17.27 -6.79
N SER A 149 -7.43 17.90 -7.92
CA SER A 149 -6.23 17.71 -8.79
C SER A 149 -4.88 17.90 -8.09
N LYS A 150 -4.87 18.10 -6.77
CA LYS A 150 -3.72 18.41 -5.92
C LYS A 150 -3.62 17.56 -4.64
N VAL A 151 -4.53 16.61 -4.38
CA VAL A 151 -4.44 15.72 -3.20
C VAL A 151 -4.68 14.27 -3.58
N LEU A 152 -3.61 13.46 -3.55
CA LEU A 152 -3.71 12.02 -3.77
C LEU A 152 -4.20 11.38 -2.45
N PRO A 153 -5.29 10.59 -2.46
CA PRO A 153 -5.71 9.89 -1.27
C PRO A 153 -4.73 8.76 -0.97
N GLY A 154 -4.09 8.87 0.19
CA GLY A 154 -3.24 7.84 0.78
C GLY A 154 -1.77 8.23 0.81
N ILE A 155 -1.23 8.23 2.03
CA ILE A 155 0.18 8.48 2.35
C ILE A 155 1.10 7.37 1.83
N ILE A 156 2.25 7.71 1.24
CA ILE A 156 3.25 6.73 0.80
C ILE A 156 4.15 6.41 2.00
N SER A 157 4.30 5.13 2.32
CA SER A 157 5.10 4.69 3.45
C SER A 157 6.53 4.44 3.01
N CYS A 158 7.47 5.10 3.66
CA CYS A 158 8.91 4.99 3.42
C CYS A 158 9.62 4.60 4.71
N PHE A 159 10.85 4.13 4.60
CA PHE A 159 11.76 4.02 5.72
C PHE A 159 13.11 4.66 5.40
N GLU A 160 13.83 4.98 6.47
CA GLU A 160 15.21 5.43 6.45
C GLU A 160 16.00 4.55 7.41
N PHE A 161 17.12 3.98 6.94
CA PHE A 161 18.06 3.35 7.86
C PHE A 161 18.87 4.40 8.61
N VAL A 162 18.78 4.35 9.95
CA VAL A 162 19.46 5.25 10.88
C VAL A 162 20.24 4.45 11.93
N PRO A 163 21.21 5.09 12.62
CA PRO A 163 21.85 4.51 13.80
C PRO A 163 20.84 4.04 14.86
N ARG A 164 21.20 3.01 15.64
CA ARG A 164 20.29 2.33 16.58
C ARG A 164 19.69 3.26 17.64
N ASP A 165 20.43 4.27 18.08
CA ASP A 165 20.01 5.27 19.05
C ASP A 165 18.87 6.17 18.53
N GLU A 166 18.75 6.33 17.21
CA GLU A 166 17.68 7.09 16.56
C GLU A 166 16.51 6.23 16.07
N ALA A 167 16.67 4.91 16.05
CA ALA A 167 15.71 4.00 15.43
C ALA A 167 14.51 3.66 16.32
N ILE A 168 13.36 3.43 15.71
CA ILE A 168 12.13 3.06 16.42
C ILE A 168 12.11 1.58 16.82
N ASP A 169 12.88 0.75 16.11
CA ASP A 169 12.99 -0.71 16.31
C ASP A 169 14.13 -1.10 17.28
N LYS A 170 14.67 -0.13 18.03
CA LYS A 170 15.82 -0.31 18.95
C LYS A 170 15.63 -1.40 20.02
N GLU A 171 14.40 -1.69 20.42
CA GLU A 171 14.07 -2.71 21.44
C GLU A 171 13.75 -4.09 20.86
N LEU A 172 13.63 -4.23 19.53
CA LEU A 172 13.21 -5.49 18.90
C LEU A 172 14.34 -6.48 18.64
N PHE A 173 15.59 -6.11 18.93
CA PHE A 173 16.76 -6.92 18.59
C PHE A 173 17.53 -7.38 19.83
N THR A 174 17.52 -8.70 20.04
CA THR A 174 18.52 -9.43 20.83
C THR A 174 19.51 -10.08 19.87
N GLU A 175 20.73 -9.52 19.79
CA GLU A 175 21.99 -10.22 19.46
C GLU A 175 22.06 -11.16 18.24
N ASP A 176 21.64 -10.74 17.05
CA ASP A 176 22.15 -11.37 15.82
C ASP A 176 22.74 -10.29 14.90
N GLU A 177 24.00 -9.93 15.19
CA GLU A 177 24.77 -8.80 14.64
C GLU A 177 25.32 -9.01 13.22
N SER A 178 24.95 -10.08 12.52
CA SER A 178 25.70 -10.53 11.34
C SER A 178 25.43 -9.77 10.02
N GLN A 179 24.55 -8.74 9.99
CA GLN A 179 24.25 -8.00 8.76
C GLN A 179 24.07 -6.47 8.95
N SER A 180 24.93 -5.83 9.74
CA SER A 180 25.02 -4.36 9.74
C SER A 180 25.61 -3.87 8.41
N LYS A 181 24.76 -3.39 7.49
CA LYS A 181 25.23 -2.63 6.32
C LYS A 181 25.97 -1.38 6.80
N SER A 182 27.11 -1.07 6.18
CA SER A 182 27.99 0.02 6.56
C SER A 182 27.24 1.36 6.66
N ALA A 183 27.34 1.99 7.82
CA ALA A 183 26.56 3.14 8.31
C ALA A 183 26.77 4.49 7.59
N ASN A 184 27.32 4.53 6.37
CA ASN A 184 27.78 5.79 5.77
C ASN A 184 26.84 6.42 4.74
N GLN A 185 25.67 5.82 4.46
CA GLN A 185 24.65 6.47 3.66
C GLN A 185 23.27 6.08 4.18
N SER A 186 22.45 7.07 4.54
CA SER A 186 21.05 6.85 4.85
C SER A 186 20.38 6.24 3.62
N ASP A 187 20.05 4.96 3.70
CA ASP A 187 19.32 4.28 2.64
C ASP A 187 17.83 4.54 2.87
N THR A 188 17.25 5.35 1.98
CA THR A 188 15.84 5.72 2.01
C THR A 188 15.10 4.94 0.94
N LYS A 189 14.03 4.23 1.32
CA LYS A 189 13.28 3.37 0.42
C LYS A 189 11.77 3.49 0.65
N ILE A 190 11.01 3.26 -0.42
CA ILE A 190 9.55 3.12 -0.38
C ILE A 190 9.20 1.71 0.09
N LEU A 191 8.48 1.65 1.19
CA LEU A 191 7.99 0.43 1.83
C LEU A 191 6.60 0.02 1.33
N ASP A 192 5.68 0.98 1.17
CA ASP A 192 4.40 0.78 0.49
C ASP A 192 3.99 2.04 -0.27
N GLY A 193 3.18 1.85 -1.32
CA GLY A 193 2.71 2.94 -2.17
C GLY A 193 3.43 3.03 -3.50
N GLN A 194 4.23 2.03 -3.90
CA GLN A 194 4.93 2.03 -5.19
C GLN A 194 4.02 2.24 -6.42
N HIS A 195 2.80 1.67 -6.41
CA HIS A 195 1.84 1.85 -7.50
C HIS A 195 1.23 3.26 -7.48
N ARG A 196 1.12 3.88 -6.29
CA ARG A 196 0.69 5.27 -6.11
C ARG A 196 1.77 6.23 -6.60
N ARG A 197 3.04 5.98 -6.28
CA ARG A 197 4.19 6.67 -6.91
C ARG A 197 4.13 6.55 -8.43
N GLY A 198 3.96 5.34 -8.97
CA GLY A 198 3.82 5.14 -10.40
C GLY A 198 2.67 5.92 -11.03
N ALA A 199 1.52 5.99 -10.35
CA ALA A 199 0.37 6.77 -10.80
C ALA A 199 0.66 8.28 -10.81
N LEU A 200 1.34 8.80 -9.78
CA LEU A 200 1.75 10.20 -9.70
C LEU A 200 2.71 10.57 -10.84
N ILE A 201 3.69 9.72 -11.12
CA ILE A 201 4.63 9.89 -12.24
C ILE A 201 3.85 9.93 -13.56
N PHE A 202 2.94 8.98 -13.77
CA PHE A 202 2.11 8.92 -14.97
C PHE A 202 1.22 10.16 -15.16
N MET A 203 0.63 10.69 -14.08
CA MET A 203 -0.18 11.92 -14.13
C MET A 203 0.69 13.17 -14.37
N SER A 204 1.89 13.20 -13.81
CA SER A 204 2.86 14.28 -13.99
C SER A 204 3.38 14.36 -15.42
N GLU A 205 3.72 13.23 -16.04
CA GLU A 205 4.11 13.14 -17.46
C GLU A 205 3.02 13.66 -18.41
N ARG A 206 1.76 13.52 -18.02
CA ARG A 206 0.60 14.04 -18.77
C ARG A 206 0.25 15.49 -18.46
N LYS A 207 1.05 16.17 -17.64
CA LYS A 207 0.82 17.55 -17.16
C LYS A 207 -0.52 17.72 -16.44
N ILE A 208 -1.06 16.64 -15.89
CA ILE A 208 -2.27 16.66 -15.06
C ILE A 208 -1.90 16.98 -13.60
N TRP A 209 -0.66 16.63 -13.21
CA TRP A 209 -0.10 16.90 -11.90
C TRP A 209 1.19 17.71 -12.02
N GLU A 210 1.32 18.79 -11.25
CA GLU A 210 2.52 19.62 -11.22
C GLU A 210 3.66 18.88 -10.52
N GLU A 211 4.77 18.65 -11.23
CA GLU A 211 5.86 17.81 -10.73
C GLU A 211 6.56 18.39 -9.50
N GLU A 212 6.72 19.72 -9.48
CA GLU A 212 7.45 20.46 -8.44
C GLU A 212 6.59 20.82 -7.23
N ASN A 213 5.28 20.64 -7.32
CA ASN A 213 4.38 21.01 -6.24
C ASN A 213 4.48 20.00 -5.08
N ALA A 214 4.88 20.48 -3.90
CA ALA A 214 4.95 19.70 -2.67
C ALA A 214 3.55 19.32 -2.19
N SER A 215 3.03 18.23 -2.74
CA SER A 215 1.63 17.82 -2.65
C SER A 215 1.47 16.35 -2.24
N VAL A 216 2.59 15.65 -2.04
CA VAL A 216 2.61 14.22 -1.72
C VAL A 216 3.02 14.03 -0.27
N LEU A 217 2.14 13.42 0.51
CA LEU A 217 2.45 13.04 1.89
C LEU A 217 3.22 11.72 1.93
N LEU A 218 4.31 11.73 2.69
CA LEU A 218 5.11 10.56 3.04
C LEU A 218 5.00 10.30 4.54
N GLU A 219 4.90 9.05 4.95
CA GLU A 219 5.23 8.65 6.32
C GLU A 219 6.56 7.90 6.30
N VAL A 220 7.48 8.30 7.16
CA VAL A 220 8.85 7.81 7.22
C VAL A 220 9.07 7.16 8.56
N PHE A 221 9.51 5.91 8.53
CA PHE A 221 9.90 5.15 9.70
C PHE A 221 11.41 5.05 9.77
N LYS A 222 11.99 5.47 10.90
CA LYS A 222 13.42 5.36 11.17
C LYS A 222 13.74 3.97 11.70
N LEU A 223 14.45 3.16 10.92
CA LEU A 223 14.74 1.76 11.23
C LEU A 223 16.25 1.55 11.37
N CYS A 224 16.70 0.55 12.12
CA CYS A 224 18.12 0.19 12.18
C CYS A 224 18.47 -1.09 11.41
N SER A 225 17.47 -1.79 10.85
CA SER A 225 17.70 -3.10 10.23
C SER A 225 16.69 -3.49 9.14
N GLU A 226 17.13 -4.37 8.24
CA GLU A 226 16.29 -5.02 7.22
C GLU A 226 15.13 -5.81 7.86
N THR A 227 15.40 -6.50 8.97
CA THR A 227 14.38 -7.24 9.72
C THR A 227 13.28 -6.32 10.25
N GLY A 228 13.64 -5.13 10.72
CA GLY A 228 12.69 -4.09 11.11
C GLY A 228 11.79 -3.67 9.94
N ALA A 229 12.37 -3.51 8.74
CA ALA A 229 11.62 -3.18 7.53
C ALA A 229 10.64 -4.30 7.15
N LYS A 230 11.05 -5.57 7.23
CA LYS A 230 10.18 -6.73 6.98
C LYS A 230 9.00 -6.82 7.95
N GLN A 231 9.27 -6.60 9.24
CA GLN A 231 8.22 -6.63 10.26
C GLN A 231 7.23 -5.48 10.06
N LEU A 232 7.73 -4.27 9.81
CA LEU A 232 6.91 -3.11 9.53
C LEU A 232 6.07 -3.32 8.26
N PHE A 233 6.66 -3.84 7.18
CA PHE A 233 5.93 -4.19 5.96
C PHE A 233 4.81 -5.20 6.25
N THR A 234 5.13 -6.27 6.96
CA THR A 234 4.15 -7.30 7.32
C THR A 234 3.04 -6.70 8.18
N GLU A 235 3.38 -5.81 9.10
CA GLU A 235 2.42 -5.13 9.97
C GLU A 235 1.48 -4.22 9.20
N ILE A 236 1.99 -3.34 8.34
CA ILE A 236 1.20 -2.46 7.48
C ILE A 236 0.20 -3.30 6.66
N ASN A 237 0.66 -4.43 6.14
CA ASN A 237 -0.14 -5.31 5.28
C ASN A 237 -0.97 -6.36 6.03
N LYS A 238 -0.96 -6.41 7.37
CA LYS A 238 -1.95 -7.20 8.13
C LYS A 238 -3.37 -6.69 7.94
N MET A 239 -3.52 -5.38 7.69
CA MET A 239 -4.82 -4.73 7.56
C MET A 239 -5.40 -4.86 6.14
N GLU A 240 -4.55 -5.03 5.13
CA GLU A 240 -4.93 -5.39 3.76
C GLU A 240 -4.06 -6.56 3.31
N PRO A 241 -4.54 -7.82 3.45
CA PRO A 241 -3.69 -8.99 3.28
C PRO A 241 -3.04 -9.01 1.91
N VAL A 242 -1.71 -8.88 1.92
CA VAL A 242 -0.85 -9.08 0.77
C VAL A 242 -0.78 -10.58 0.46
N ARG A 243 -0.59 -10.91 -0.82
CA ARG A 243 -0.48 -12.29 -1.28
C ARG A 243 0.73 -12.96 -0.66
N LEU A 244 0.67 -14.28 -0.45
CA LEU A 244 1.74 -15.01 0.23
C LEU A 244 3.07 -14.84 -0.50
N ILE A 245 3.07 -14.93 -1.82
CA ILE A 245 4.26 -14.70 -2.66
C ILE A 245 4.88 -13.29 -2.50
N ASP A 246 4.08 -12.30 -2.13
CA ASP A 246 4.55 -10.91 -1.97
C ASP A 246 5.01 -10.63 -0.53
N LEU A 247 4.85 -11.55 0.42
CA LEU A 247 5.40 -11.38 1.75
C LEU A 247 6.94 -11.52 1.72
N PRO A 248 7.65 -10.81 2.62
CA PRO A 248 9.09 -10.98 2.78
C PRO A 248 9.43 -12.42 3.17
N ASP A 249 10.58 -12.90 2.71
CA ASP A 249 11.10 -14.25 2.97
C ASP A 249 10.23 -15.40 2.45
N MET A 250 9.11 -15.12 1.78
CA MET A 250 8.32 -16.12 1.08
C MET A 250 8.85 -16.31 -0.34
N GLY A 251 9.54 -17.43 -0.58
CA GLY A 251 10.13 -17.76 -1.87
C GLY A 251 11.41 -16.98 -2.18
N SER A 252 12.31 -17.58 -2.96
CA SER A 252 13.51 -16.89 -3.45
C SER A 252 13.16 -15.85 -4.51
N ILE A 253 14.08 -14.90 -4.76
CA ILE A 253 13.93 -13.89 -5.81
C ILE A 253 13.68 -14.56 -7.16
N ASP A 254 14.46 -15.58 -7.50
CA ASP A 254 14.33 -16.33 -8.76
C ASP A 254 12.94 -16.97 -8.92
N VAL A 255 12.36 -17.52 -7.84
CA VAL A 255 11.00 -18.07 -7.85
C VAL A 255 9.97 -16.97 -8.15
N LYS A 256 10.11 -15.81 -7.49
CA LYS A 256 9.21 -14.68 -7.72
C LYS A 256 9.32 -14.16 -9.16
N GLU A 257 10.54 -14.03 -9.68
CA GLU A 257 10.80 -13.58 -11.05
C GLU A 257 10.24 -14.53 -12.10
N ALA A 258 10.47 -15.84 -11.95
CA ALA A 258 9.93 -16.84 -12.86
C ALA A 258 8.40 -16.82 -12.91
N LEU A 259 7.74 -16.73 -11.75
CA LEU A 259 6.28 -16.67 -11.65
C LEU A 259 5.70 -15.35 -12.15
N ASN A 260 6.35 -14.21 -11.85
CA ASN A 260 5.97 -12.91 -12.39
C ASN A 260 6.03 -12.91 -13.92
N TYR A 261 7.16 -13.34 -14.48
CA TYR A 261 7.37 -13.40 -15.93
C TYR A 261 6.28 -14.25 -16.62
N ALA A 262 6.05 -15.47 -16.15
CA ALA A 262 5.07 -16.36 -16.77
C ALA A 262 3.63 -15.80 -16.68
N ALA A 263 3.26 -15.23 -15.54
CA ALA A 263 1.93 -14.67 -15.33
C ALA A 263 1.70 -13.41 -16.19
N GLU A 264 2.69 -12.52 -16.28
CA GLU A 264 2.63 -11.30 -17.11
C GLU A 264 2.62 -11.64 -18.60
N LYS A 265 3.41 -12.64 -19.02
CA LYS A 265 3.42 -13.08 -20.41
C LYS A 265 2.09 -13.72 -20.81
N LEU A 266 1.45 -14.49 -19.93
CA LEU A 266 0.09 -15.01 -20.16
C LEU A 266 -0.95 -13.90 -20.18
N GLU A 267 -0.86 -12.90 -19.31
CA GLU A 267 -1.75 -11.73 -19.34
C GLU A 267 -1.63 -10.97 -20.67
N SER A 268 -0.40 -10.80 -21.17
CA SER A 268 -0.14 -10.18 -22.46
C SER A 268 -0.63 -11.01 -23.64
N ASP A 269 -0.50 -12.34 -23.59
CA ASP A 269 -0.92 -13.24 -24.66
C ASP A 269 -2.45 -13.42 -24.69
N TYR A 270 -3.16 -13.21 -23.56
CA TYR A 270 -4.61 -13.41 -23.42
C TYR A 270 -5.33 -12.26 -22.67
N PRO A 271 -5.25 -11.00 -23.14
CA PRO A 271 -5.68 -9.84 -22.35
C PRO A 271 -7.16 -9.84 -21.97
N GLU A 272 -8.04 -10.44 -22.78
CA GLU A 272 -9.49 -10.50 -22.54
C GLU A 272 -9.87 -11.42 -21.38
N MET A 273 -8.99 -12.38 -21.08
CA MET A 273 -9.15 -13.41 -20.06
C MET A 273 -8.56 -12.99 -18.72
N PHE A 274 -7.79 -11.91 -18.67
CA PHE A 274 -7.31 -11.32 -17.43
C PHE A 274 -8.17 -10.11 -17.04
N LYS A 275 -8.47 -10.00 -15.74
CA LYS A 275 -9.23 -8.90 -15.14
C LYS A 275 -8.47 -8.33 -13.97
N THR A 276 -8.57 -7.01 -13.81
CA THR A 276 -7.97 -6.27 -12.70
C THR A 276 -8.60 -6.60 -11.34
N SER A 277 -9.86 -7.03 -11.34
CA SER A 277 -10.55 -7.45 -10.11
C SER A 277 -10.06 -8.82 -9.64
N SER A 278 -9.69 -8.92 -8.36
CA SER A 278 -9.35 -10.19 -7.71
C SER A 278 -10.54 -11.14 -7.57
N ARG A 279 -11.77 -10.61 -7.62
CA ARG A 279 -13.03 -11.36 -7.58
C ARG A 279 -13.61 -11.57 -8.98
N CYS A 280 -12.75 -11.85 -9.96
CA CYS A 280 -13.20 -12.18 -11.31
C CYS A 280 -13.85 -13.57 -11.35
N ARG A 281 -14.93 -13.71 -12.12
CA ARG A 281 -15.60 -15.00 -12.35
C ARG A 281 -14.87 -15.79 -13.43
N ILE A 282 -14.96 -17.11 -13.35
CA ILE A 282 -14.48 -18.00 -14.41
C ILE A 282 -15.08 -17.57 -15.76
N PRO A 283 -14.32 -17.68 -16.86
CA PRO A 283 -12.98 -18.25 -16.98
C PRO A 283 -11.86 -17.23 -16.75
N HIS A 284 -12.16 -16.05 -16.18
CA HIS A 284 -11.16 -15.00 -16.06
C HIS A 284 -10.22 -15.22 -14.88
N LEU A 285 -8.98 -14.76 -15.06
CA LEU A 285 -7.97 -14.72 -14.02
C LEU A 285 -7.66 -13.30 -13.59
N ASN A 286 -7.15 -13.18 -12.37
CA ASN A 286 -6.46 -11.99 -11.93
C ASN A 286 -4.99 -12.35 -11.77
N VAL A 287 -4.10 -11.58 -12.41
CA VAL A 287 -2.68 -11.92 -12.50
C VAL A 287 -1.98 -12.00 -11.13
N ASP A 288 -2.37 -11.18 -10.15
CA ASP A 288 -1.82 -11.22 -8.79
C ASP A 288 -2.23 -12.50 -8.06
N VAL A 289 -3.51 -12.90 -8.19
CA VAL A 289 -4.00 -14.11 -7.53
C VAL A 289 -3.49 -15.36 -8.24
N PHE A 290 -3.47 -15.36 -9.57
CA PHE A 290 -2.95 -16.47 -10.35
C PHE A 290 -1.49 -16.78 -9.99
N ARG A 291 -0.64 -15.76 -9.91
CA ARG A 291 0.76 -15.91 -9.47
C ARG A 291 0.87 -16.50 -8.06
N ASP A 292 0.03 -16.03 -7.13
CA ASP A 292 -0.01 -16.54 -5.76
C ASP A 292 -0.48 -18.00 -5.71
N GLU A 293 -1.47 -18.38 -6.53
CA GLU A 293 -1.92 -19.77 -6.68
C GLU A 293 -0.81 -20.67 -7.25
N LEU A 294 -0.07 -20.19 -8.26
CA LEU A 294 1.10 -20.90 -8.79
C LEU A 294 2.17 -21.12 -7.70
N PHE A 295 2.46 -20.09 -6.90
CA PHE A 295 3.39 -20.19 -5.78
C PHE A 295 2.92 -21.19 -4.73
N GLN A 296 1.67 -21.09 -4.28
CA GLN A 296 1.09 -22.00 -3.28
C GLN A 296 1.00 -23.46 -3.76
N SER A 297 0.88 -23.67 -5.07
CA SER A 297 0.87 -25.01 -5.66
C SER A 297 2.24 -25.69 -5.71
N ASP A 298 3.30 -24.94 -5.38
CA ASP A 298 4.71 -25.35 -5.45
C ASP A 298 5.11 -25.91 -6.83
N ILE A 299 4.60 -25.26 -7.88
CA ILE A 299 4.71 -25.74 -9.27
C ILE A 299 6.17 -25.84 -9.74
N LEU A 300 7.06 -24.94 -9.30
CA LEU A 300 8.47 -24.98 -9.70
C LEU A 300 9.15 -26.22 -9.14
N THR A 301 8.98 -26.52 -7.86
CA THR A 301 9.59 -27.70 -7.22
C THR A 301 8.98 -28.99 -7.76
N ARG A 302 7.65 -29.05 -7.84
CA ARG A 302 6.91 -30.26 -8.25
C ARG A 302 7.18 -30.70 -9.69
N PHE A 303 7.38 -29.74 -10.60
CA PHE A 303 7.62 -30.02 -12.02
C PHE A 303 9.05 -29.70 -12.45
N HIS A 304 9.95 -29.41 -11.51
CA HIS A 304 11.36 -29.09 -11.74
C HIS A 304 11.58 -27.95 -12.74
N LEU A 305 10.73 -26.92 -12.68
CA LEU A 305 10.79 -25.73 -13.54
C LEU A 305 11.76 -24.73 -12.93
N ARG A 306 12.68 -24.18 -13.73
CA ARG A 306 13.75 -23.31 -13.24
C ARG A 306 13.60 -21.87 -13.68
N THR A 307 13.01 -21.65 -14.85
CA THR A 307 12.92 -20.32 -15.48
C THR A 307 11.48 -19.91 -15.68
N GLY A 308 11.26 -18.61 -15.90
CA GLY A 308 9.94 -18.09 -16.27
C GLY A 308 9.41 -18.69 -17.57
N ASP A 309 10.28 -18.99 -18.54
CA ASP A 309 9.89 -19.66 -19.78
C ASP A 309 9.46 -21.11 -19.55
N ASP A 310 10.13 -21.85 -18.66
CA ASP A 310 9.71 -23.21 -18.30
C ASP A 310 8.28 -23.19 -17.71
N VAL A 311 8.01 -22.26 -16.80
CA VAL A 311 6.69 -22.06 -16.20
C VAL A 311 5.66 -21.70 -17.27
N LEU A 312 5.99 -20.75 -18.15
CA LEU A 312 5.10 -20.34 -19.23
C LEU A 312 4.76 -21.50 -20.19
N GLN A 313 5.76 -22.26 -20.62
CA GLN A 313 5.55 -23.40 -21.52
C GLN A 313 4.77 -24.51 -20.84
N TYR A 314 5.06 -24.79 -19.56
CA TYR A 314 4.26 -25.72 -18.77
C TYR A 314 2.78 -25.30 -18.74
N LEU A 315 2.50 -24.04 -18.44
CA LEU A 315 1.13 -23.51 -18.38
C LEU A 315 0.42 -23.54 -19.74
N LYS A 316 1.13 -23.24 -20.84
CA LYS A 316 0.58 -23.38 -22.20
C LYS A 316 0.25 -24.84 -22.54
N ASN A 317 1.09 -25.78 -22.13
CA ASN A 317 0.84 -27.21 -22.31
C ASN A 317 -0.36 -27.69 -21.48
N VAL A 318 -0.49 -27.22 -20.24
CA VAL A 318 -1.67 -27.49 -19.41
C VAL A 318 -2.93 -26.91 -20.06
N ASN A 319 -2.89 -25.66 -20.51
CA ASN A 319 -4.00 -25.01 -21.21
C ASN A 319 -4.47 -25.82 -22.43
N LYS A 320 -3.53 -26.31 -23.24
CA LYS A 320 -3.83 -27.15 -24.41
C LYS A 320 -4.42 -28.51 -24.02
N LYS A 321 -3.95 -29.13 -22.93
CA LYS A 321 -4.57 -30.37 -22.41
C LYS A 321 -5.99 -30.13 -21.91
N MET A 322 -6.25 -28.97 -21.32
CA MET A 322 -7.58 -28.59 -20.84
C MET A 322 -8.56 -28.29 -21.98
N GLU A 323 -8.07 -27.74 -23.09
CA GLU A 323 -8.87 -27.55 -24.30
C GLU A 323 -9.47 -28.87 -24.82
N ALA A 324 -8.74 -29.98 -24.67
CA ALA A 324 -9.19 -31.31 -25.10
C ALA A 324 -10.26 -31.94 -24.19
N ARG A 325 -10.57 -31.35 -23.02
CA ARG A 325 -11.57 -31.90 -22.09
C ARG A 325 -13.00 -31.74 -22.65
N SER A 326 -13.82 -32.79 -22.52
CA SER A 326 -15.25 -32.73 -22.84
C SER A 326 -16.03 -31.94 -21.78
N LEU A 327 -17.28 -31.56 -22.10
CA LEU A 327 -18.14 -30.85 -21.15
C LEU A 327 -18.43 -31.72 -19.91
N GLU A 328 -18.57 -33.03 -20.08
CA GLU A 328 -18.78 -34.01 -19.02
C GLU A 328 -17.57 -34.07 -18.09
N GLN A 329 -16.36 -34.14 -18.66
CA GLN A 329 -15.12 -34.10 -17.88
C GLN A 329 -14.98 -32.78 -17.10
N TRP A 330 -15.43 -31.66 -17.67
CA TRP A 330 -15.46 -30.39 -16.94
C TRP A 330 -16.50 -30.37 -15.81
N LYS A 331 -17.65 -31.02 -16.00
CA LYS A 331 -18.70 -31.14 -14.97
C LYS A 331 -18.26 -31.99 -13.78
N GLU A 332 -17.35 -32.95 -13.98
CA GLU A 332 -16.78 -33.75 -12.89
C GLU A 332 -15.86 -32.93 -11.97
N VAL A 333 -15.12 -31.98 -12.52
CA VAL A 333 -14.15 -31.16 -11.77
C VAL A 333 -14.79 -29.88 -11.22
N TYR A 334 -15.68 -29.26 -12.00
CA TYR A 334 -16.29 -27.99 -11.63
C TYR A 334 -17.46 -28.17 -10.65
N LYS A 335 -17.33 -27.56 -9.47
CA LYS A 335 -18.32 -27.67 -8.38
C LYS A 335 -19.46 -26.63 -8.44
N GLY A 336 -19.49 -25.77 -9.46
CA GLY A 336 -20.49 -24.72 -9.61
C GLY A 336 -21.67 -25.11 -10.52
N SER A 337 -22.44 -24.10 -10.96
CA SER A 337 -23.61 -24.35 -11.81
C SER A 337 -23.24 -24.74 -13.24
N ALA A 338 -23.96 -25.70 -13.83
CA ALA A 338 -23.72 -26.16 -15.20
C ALA A 338 -23.84 -25.01 -16.24
N SER A 339 -24.81 -24.10 -16.05
CA SER A 339 -25.00 -22.96 -16.96
C SER A 339 -23.83 -21.97 -16.92
N GLU A 340 -23.23 -21.75 -15.74
CA GLU A 340 -22.03 -20.92 -15.61
C GLU A 340 -20.83 -21.57 -16.29
N LEU A 341 -20.66 -22.88 -16.10
CA LEU A 341 -19.61 -23.66 -16.73
C LEU A 341 -19.69 -23.60 -18.26
N GLU A 342 -20.88 -23.80 -18.83
CA GLU A 342 -21.10 -23.77 -20.28
C GLU A 342 -20.76 -22.39 -20.88
N LYS A 343 -21.16 -21.31 -20.19
CA LYS A 343 -20.78 -19.93 -20.56
C LYS A 343 -19.27 -19.73 -20.47
N ALA A 344 -18.65 -20.24 -19.41
CA ALA A 344 -17.21 -20.13 -19.21
C ALA A 344 -16.41 -20.89 -20.27
N ILE A 345 -16.80 -22.12 -20.59
CA ILE A 345 -16.19 -22.94 -21.65
C ILE A 345 -16.37 -22.29 -23.02
N THR A 346 -17.57 -21.77 -23.32
CA THR A 346 -17.82 -21.06 -24.59
C THR A 346 -16.88 -19.87 -24.75
N LYS A 347 -16.69 -19.11 -23.67
CA LYS A 347 -15.76 -17.98 -23.66
C LYS A 347 -14.30 -18.43 -23.73
N ALA A 348 -13.91 -19.45 -22.99
CA ALA A 348 -12.58 -20.05 -23.03
C ALA A 348 -12.21 -20.52 -24.43
N LYS A 349 -13.11 -21.23 -25.11
CA LYS A 349 -12.94 -21.65 -26.51
C LYS A 349 -12.76 -20.48 -27.46
N LYS A 350 -13.54 -19.40 -27.30
CA LYS A 350 -13.43 -18.19 -28.12
C LYS A 350 -12.03 -17.57 -28.05
N PHE A 351 -11.37 -17.62 -26.89
CA PHE A 351 -10.06 -16.99 -26.67
C PHE A 351 -8.92 -18.01 -26.55
N GLY A 352 -9.18 -19.31 -26.73
CA GLY A 352 -8.17 -20.37 -26.57
C GLY A 352 -7.55 -20.47 -25.17
N PHE A 353 -8.30 -20.13 -24.11
CA PHE A 353 -7.77 -20.03 -22.75
C PHE A 353 -8.68 -20.69 -21.70
N PHE A 354 -8.21 -21.77 -21.11
CA PHE A 354 -8.95 -22.69 -20.24
C PHE A 354 -8.42 -22.76 -18.81
N LEU A 355 -7.20 -22.24 -18.54
CA LEU A 355 -6.59 -22.27 -17.20
C LEU A 355 -7.51 -21.65 -16.14
N GLY A 356 -8.26 -20.61 -16.47
CA GLY A 356 -9.16 -19.95 -15.53
C GLY A 356 -10.48 -20.67 -15.23
N ILE A 357 -10.71 -21.87 -15.78
CA ILE A 357 -11.88 -22.70 -15.45
C ILE A 357 -11.60 -23.58 -14.22
N ASP A 358 -10.36 -24.06 -14.06
CA ASP A 358 -9.95 -25.03 -13.03
C ASP A 358 -9.34 -24.32 -11.82
N ARG A 359 -10.08 -23.33 -11.30
CA ARG A 359 -9.64 -22.44 -10.24
C ARG A 359 -10.36 -22.73 -8.93
#